data_AF-A0A9E7SP43-F1
#
_entry.id   AF-A0A9E7SP43-F1
#
_cell.length_a   1.000
_cell.length_b   1.000
_cell.length_c   1.000
_cell.angle_alpha   90.00
_cell.angle_beta   90.00
_cell.angle_gamma   90.00
#
_symmetry.space_group_name_H-M   'P 1'
#
loop_
_entity.id
_entity.type
_entity.pdbx_description
1 polymer ?
#
loop_
_entity_poly.entity_id
_entity_poly.type
_entity_poly.pdbx_seq_one_letter_code
_entity_poly.pdbx_strand_id
1 'polypeptide(L)'
;MRKKVLMPMLLGMVLMLVAGVLAGAGTLAIFTDTETSHGNVATAGVLSLKVKGSSWDDDPNIVHMTIDNMKPGETRLLGIFKLKNAGTIPGKLTLKIKNPVSHENGLEEPEIAAGDQPGMEIDPTGYDANDGDGELWDQCAMTIFVDENKDGVFQWDEPVIYSGSMGLDMTEYYSIPLDTNLFPATQGFDETLNPGEVVWIGVFIKFFDDQESPMTTQPQYNGLTNNMAMGDSIEFDIEFGLIQT
;
A
#
# COMPACT_ATOMS: atom_id res chain seq x y z
N MET A 1 -66.32 9.22 -72.80
CA MET A 1 -64.89 9.55 -72.56
C MET A 1 -64.55 9.29 -71.10
N ARG A 2 -63.29 8.93 -70.79
CA ARG A 2 -62.70 8.67 -69.44
C ARG A 2 -62.84 7.26 -68.81
N LYS A 3 -62.42 6.19 -69.52
CA LYS A 3 -62.04 4.89 -68.87
C LYS A 3 -60.56 4.51 -69.02
N LYS A 4 -59.78 5.26 -69.81
CA LYS A 4 -58.38 4.90 -70.16
C LYS A 4 -57.34 5.25 -69.07
N VAL A 5 -57.72 5.97 -68.01
CA VAL A 5 -56.78 6.45 -66.97
C VAL A 5 -56.91 5.69 -65.64
N LEU A 6 -58.04 5.04 -65.38
CA LEU A 6 -58.29 4.30 -64.12
C LEU A 6 -57.43 3.03 -63.98
N MET A 7 -57.21 2.31 -65.08
CA MET A 7 -56.43 1.06 -65.09
C MET A 7 -54.92 1.25 -64.85
N PRO A 8 -54.22 2.23 -65.47
CA PRO A 8 -52.83 2.50 -65.13
C PRO A 8 -52.64 3.08 -63.72
N MET A 9 -53.63 3.81 -63.17
CA MET A 9 -53.58 4.33 -61.80
C MET A 9 -53.66 3.21 -60.75
N LEU A 10 -54.59 2.26 -60.94
CA LEU A 10 -54.72 1.08 -60.08
C LEU A 10 -53.46 0.22 -60.10
N LEU A 11 -52.88 0.00 -61.28
CA LEU A 11 -51.64 -0.78 -61.41
C LEU A 11 -50.45 -0.07 -60.73
N GLY A 12 -50.36 1.26 -60.86
CA GLY A 12 -49.34 2.07 -60.18
C GLY A 12 -49.47 2.03 -58.65
N MET A 13 -50.69 2.07 -58.11
CA MET A 13 -50.92 1.96 -56.66
C MET A 13 -50.55 0.57 -56.12
N VAL A 14 -50.87 -0.50 -56.85
CA VAL A 14 -50.49 -1.86 -56.47
C VAL A 14 -48.97 -2.03 -56.47
N LEU A 15 -48.26 -1.49 -57.47
CA LEU A 15 -46.80 -1.55 -57.53
C LEU A 15 -46.12 -0.78 -56.39
N MET A 16 -46.65 0.39 -56.00
CA MET A 16 -46.12 1.13 -54.85
C MET A 16 -46.38 0.41 -53.52
N LEU A 17 -47.53 -0.26 -53.36
CA LEU A 17 -47.82 -1.08 -52.18
C LEU A 17 -46.87 -2.27 -52.08
N VAL A 18 -46.60 -2.97 -53.19
CA VAL A 18 -45.64 -4.09 -53.23
C VAL A 18 -44.22 -3.61 -52.90
N ALA A 19 -43.79 -2.47 -53.46
CA ALA A 19 -42.48 -1.89 -53.16
C ALA A 19 -42.36 -1.47 -51.67
N GLY A 20 -43.42 -0.91 -51.08
CA GLY A 20 -43.45 -0.55 -49.66
C GLY A 20 -43.36 -1.76 -48.72
N VAL A 21 -44.02 -2.86 -49.06
CA VAL A 21 -43.94 -4.12 -48.29
C VAL A 21 -42.54 -4.74 -48.42
N LEU A 22 -41.91 -4.71 -49.59
CA LEU A 22 -40.56 -5.24 -49.79
C LEU A 22 -39.49 -4.39 -49.09
N ALA A 23 -39.61 -3.07 -49.08
CA ALA A 23 -38.72 -2.19 -48.33
C ALA A 23 -38.92 -2.32 -46.81
N GLY A 24 -40.16 -2.46 -46.33
CA GLY A 24 -40.45 -2.68 -44.91
C GLY A 24 -39.97 -4.04 -44.42
N ALA A 25 -40.23 -5.11 -45.17
CA ALA A 25 -39.77 -6.45 -44.83
C ALA A 25 -38.24 -6.60 -44.94
N GLY A 26 -37.60 -5.94 -45.92
CA GLY A 26 -36.15 -5.96 -46.08
C GLY A 26 -35.40 -5.20 -44.97
N THR A 27 -35.97 -4.11 -44.46
CA THR A 27 -35.36 -3.35 -43.34
C THR A 27 -35.60 -4.03 -41.99
N LEU A 28 -36.73 -4.72 -41.81
CA LEU A 28 -37.00 -5.52 -40.61
C LEU A 28 -36.17 -6.81 -40.55
N ALA A 29 -35.65 -7.30 -41.69
CA ALA A 29 -34.84 -8.51 -41.77
C ALA A 29 -33.34 -8.31 -41.45
N ILE A 30 -32.87 -7.07 -41.25
CA ILE A 30 -31.42 -6.78 -41.10
C ILE A 30 -30.98 -6.50 -39.65
N PHE A 31 -31.89 -6.47 -38.68
CA PHE A 31 -31.52 -6.30 -37.25
C PHE A 31 -32.28 -7.24 -36.30
N THR A 32 -32.69 -8.43 -36.77
CA THR A 32 -33.34 -9.43 -35.90
C THR A 32 -32.46 -10.61 -35.55
N ASP A 33 -31.20 -10.63 -35.99
CA ASP A 33 -30.28 -11.64 -35.50
C ASP A 33 -30.00 -11.39 -34.02
N THR A 34 -30.71 -12.14 -33.19
CA THR A 34 -30.44 -12.26 -31.77
C THR A 34 -29.35 -13.31 -31.65
N GLU A 35 -28.11 -12.89 -31.89
CA GLU A 35 -26.92 -13.67 -31.58
C GLU A 35 -26.92 -13.91 -30.07
N THR A 36 -27.54 -15.02 -29.67
CA THR A 36 -27.53 -15.47 -28.28
C THR A 36 -26.19 -16.14 -28.07
N SER A 37 -25.19 -15.37 -27.62
CA SER A 37 -23.90 -15.94 -27.22
C SER A 37 -24.12 -16.86 -26.02
N HIS A 38 -24.30 -18.16 -26.28
CA HIS A 38 -24.31 -19.18 -25.24
C HIS A 38 -22.87 -19.32 -24.75
N GLY A 39 -22.55 -18.71 -23.62
CA GLY A 39 -21.21 -18.78 -23.02
C GLY A 39 -20.41 -17.48 -22.99
N ASN A 40 -21.00 -16.30 -23.24
CA ASN A 40 -20.37 -15.05 -22.80
C ASN A 40 -20.50 -14.93 -21.27
N VAL A 41 -19.68 -15.71 -20.57
CA VAL A 41 -19.36 -15.42 -19.18
C VAL A 41 -18.36 -14.26 -19.24
N ALA A 42 -18.85 -13.04 -19.04
CA ALA A 42 -18.00 -11.92 -18.67
C ALA A 42 -17.51 -12.20 -17.24
N THR A 43 -16.50 -13.06 -17.08
CA THR A 43 -15.82 -13.23 -15.80
C THR A 43 -15.03 -11.95 -15.58
N ALA A 44 -15.55 -11.07 -14.73
CA ALA A 44 -14.79 -9.92 -14.27
C ALA A 44 -13.47 -10.41 -13.67
N GLY A 45 -12.37 -9.75 -14.03
CA GLY A 45 -11.09 -9.96 -13.36
C GLY A 45 -11.25 -9.74 -11.85
N VAL A 46 -10.67 -10.60 -11.03
CA VAL A 46 -10.66 -10.45 -9.58
C VAL A 46 -9.28 -9.96 -9.18
N LEU A 47 -9.22 -8.91 -8.36
CA LEU A 47 -8.00 -8.50 -7.70
C LEU A 47 -7.99 -9.10 -6.29
N SER A 48 -6.95 -9.86 -5.94
CA SER A 48 -6.85 -10.52 -4.64
C SER A 48 -5.40 -10.57 -4.21
N LEU A 49 -5.08 -9.82 -3.16
CA LEU A 49 -3.79 -9.92 -2.48
C LEU A 49 -3.89 -10.97 -1.37
N LYS A 50 -2.86 -11.78 -1.24
CA LYS A 50 -2.64 -12.64 -0.08
C LYS A 50 -1.34 -12.20 0.60
N VAL A 51 -1.42 -11.88 1.88
CA VAL A 51 -0.26 -11.75 2.76
C VAL A 51 -0.04 -13.11 3.41
N LYS A 52 1.20 -13.58 3.58
CA LYS A 52 1.46 -14.90 4.16
C LYS A 52 2.19 -14.80 5.50
N GLY A 53 1.61 -15.40 6.52
CA GLY A 53 2.27 -16.00 7.67
C GLY A 53 2.60 -17.48 7.41
N SER A 54 1.97 -18.41 8.15
CA SER A 54 2.30 -19.84 8.06
C SER A 54 1.61 -20.59 6.89
N SER A 55 0.41 -20.18 6.48
CA SER A 55 -0.36 -20.69 5.31
C SER A 55 -0.74 -19.54 4.35
N TRP A 56 -1.18 -19.84 3.13
CA TRP A 56 -1.68 -18.83 2.15
C TRP A 56 -3.16 -18.50 2.35
N ASP A 57 -3.65 -18.71 3.56
CA ASP A 57 -5.00 -18.32 3.92
C ASP A 57 -5.07 -16.77 3.91
N ASP A 58 -6.27 -16.20 3.85
CA ASP A 58 -6.44 -14.74 3.93
C ASP A 58 -5.97 -14.23 5.31
N ASP A 59 -4.67 -14.04 5.47
CA ASP A 59 -4.10 -13.32 6.61
C ASP A 59 -4.44 -11.82 6.48
N PRO A 60 -4.52 -11.08 7.60
CA PRO A 60 -4.95 -9.70 7.55
C PRO A 60 -3.98 -8.89 6.68
N ASN A 61 -4.54 -8.10 5.76
CA ASN A 61 -3.78 -7.12 4.98
C ASN A 61 -3.14 -6.03 5.85
N ILE A 62 -3.53 -5.96 7.12
CA ILE A 62 -2.97 -5.10 8.15
C ILE A 62 -2.22 -6.00 9.14
N VAL A 63 -0.91 -5.79 9.26
CA VAL A 63 -0.07 -6.49 10.21
C VAL A 63 0.28 -5.55 11.35
N HIS A 64 -0.13 -5.91 12.56
CA HIS A 64 0.24 -5.19 13.77
C HIS A 64 1.64 -5.59 14.23
N MET A 65 2.47 -4.60 14.53
CA MET A 65 3.86 -4.74 14.92
C MET A 65 4.03 -4.21 16.34
N THR A 66 4.80 -4.94 17.16
CA THR A 66 5.20 -4.49 18.49
C THR A 66 6.72 -4.68 18.61
N ILE A 67 7.39 -3.67 19.13
CA ILE A 67 8.84 -3.60 19.25
C ILE A 67 9.16 -3.14 20.66
N ASP A 68 9.84 -3.98 21.43
CA ASP A 68 10.25 -3.69 22.80
C ASP A 68 11.76 -3.94 22.96
N ASN A 69 12.35 -3.51 24.08
CA ASN A 69 13.72 -3.87 24.46
C ASN A 69 14.75 -3.57 23.35
N MET A 70 14.57 -2.46 22.62
CA MET A 70 15.54 -1.98 21.65
C MET A 70 16.72 -1.38 22.41
N LYS A 71 17.95 -1.71 22.02
CA LYS A 71 19.13 -1.00 22.53
C LYS A 71 19.64 0.04 21.53
N PRO A 72 20.34 1.08 21.98
CA PRO A 72 20.98 2.05 21.10
C PRO A 72 21.83 1.41 20.01
N GLY A 73 21.69 1.92 18.78
CA GLY A 73 22.38 1.41 17.60
C GLY A 73 21.83 0.08 17.05
N GLU A 74 20.86 -0.55 17.72
CA GLU A 74 20.26 -1.78 17.23
C GLU A 74 19.50 -1.54 15.93
N THR A 75 19.73 -2.45 14.97
CA THR A 75 18.87 -2.61 13.79
C THR A 75 18.19 -3.95 13.91
N ARG A 76 16.85 -3.95 13.89
CA ARG A 76 16.05 -5.17 14.08
C ARG A 76 15.22 -5.45 12.84
N LEU A 77 15.31 -6.68 12.34
CA LEU A 77 14.40 -7.18 11.32
C LEU A 77 13.04 -7.43 11.97
N LEU A 78 12.03 -6.72 11.51
CA LEU A 78 10.66 -6.87 12.02
C LEU A 78 9.94 -8.03 11.36
N GLY A 79 10.25 -8.31 10.10
CA GLY A 79 9.73 -9.45 9.38
C GLY A 79 10.01 -9.41 7.89
N ILE A 80 9.82 -10.56 7.25
CA ILE A 80 9.77 -10.69 5.79
C ILE A 80 8.35 -11.11 5.40
N PHE A 81 7.64 -10.22 4.71
CA PHE A 81 6.26 -10.40 4.31
C PHE A 81 6.19 -10.93 2.89
N LYS A 82 5.59 -12.11 2.74
CA LYS A 82 5.39 -12.73 1.44
C LYS A 82 4.02 -12.34 0.89
N LEU A 83 4.00 -11.62 -0.21
CA LEU A 83 2.80 -11.08 -0.85
C LEU A 83 2.56 -11.77 -2.18
N LYS A 84 1.31 -12.13 -2.47
CA LYS A 84 0.93 -12.79 -3.73
C LYS A 84 -0.33 -12.18 -4.33
N ASN A 85 -0.31 -11.88 -5.62
CA ASN A 85 -1.54 -11.63 -6.36
C ASN A 85 -2.20 -12.97 -6.71
N ALA A 86 -3.20 -13.37 -5.92
CA ALA A 86 -4.02 -14.56 -6.16
C ALA A 86 -5.21 -14.29 -7.08
N GLY A 87 -5.33 -13.05 -7.58
CA GLY A 87 -6.33 -12.63 -8.54
C GLY A 87 -6.06 -13.11 -9.96
N THR A 88 -6.82 -12.56 -10.90
CA THR A 88 -6.76 -12.89 -12.33
C THR A 88 -6.37 -11.71 -13.21
N ILE A 89 -6.14 -10.53 -12.62
CA ILE A 89 -5.64 -9.32 -13.29
C ILE A 89 -4.44 -8.74 -12.55
N PRO A 90 -3.51 -8.05 -13.24
CA PRO A 90 -2.44 -7.31 -12.59
C PRO A 90 -2.98 -6.19 -11.67
N GLY A 91 -2.22 -5.84 -10.65
CA GLY A 91 -2.50 -4.68 -9.81
C GLY A 91 -1.22 -4.04 -9.27
N LYS A 92 -1.31 -2.78 -8.85
CA LYS A 92 -0.23 -2.08 -8.18
C LYS A 92 -0.25 -2.36 -6.69
N LEU A 93 0.88 -2.81 -6.17
CA LEU A 93 1.08 -3.00 -4.75
C LEU A 93 1.15 -1.65 -4.04
N THR A 94 0.54 -1.58 -2.86
CA THR A 94 0.61 -0.44 -1.96
C THR A 94 1.05 -0.88 -0.57
N LEU A 95 1.75 -0.01 0.14
CA LEU A 95 2.19 -0.23 1.52
C LEU A 95 2.09 1.07 2.29
N LYS A 96 1.50 1.01 3.48
CA LYS A 96 1.36 2.16 4.39
C LYS A 96 1.75 1.77 5.82
N ILE A 97 2.31 2.73 6.56
CA ILE A 97 2.49 2.65 8.01
C ILE A 97 1.38 3.46 8.68
N LYS A 98 0.81 2.95 9.76
CA LYS A 98 -0.36 3.54 10.43
C LYS A 98 -0.29 3.37 11.94
N ASN A 99 -1.01 4.26 12.64
CA ASN A 99 -1.29 4.17 14.07
C ASN A 99 -0.05 3.89 14.93
N PRO A 100 1.08 4.61 14.76
CA PRO A 100 2.22 4.43 15.64
C PRO A 100 1.86 4.90 17.07
N VAL A 101 2.25 4.10 18.05
CA VAL A 101 2.13 4.43 19.47
C VAL A 101 3.45 4.11 20.15
N SER A 102 4.00 5.06 20.89
CA SER A 102 5.22 4.91 21.69
C SER A 102 4.85 4.86 23.17
N HIS A 103 5.10 3.73 23.82
CA HIS A 103 4.71 3.47 25.21
C HIS A 103 5.94 3.55 26.11
N GLU A 104 5.85 4.40 27.13
CA GLU A 104 6.84 4.61 28.21
C GLU A 104 7.15 3.33 29.02
N ASN A 105 6.18 2.42 29.18
CA ASN A 105 6.30 1.19 30.00
C ASN A 105 6.76 1.38 31.48
N GLY A 106 6.88 2.63 31.92
CA GLY A 106 7.23 3.06 33.26
C GLY A 106 8.73 3.31 33.42
N LEU A 107 9.04 4.43 34.06
CA LEU A 107 10.40 4.90 34.31
C LEU A 107 11.33 3.98 35.11
N GLU A 108 12.47 3.66 34.51
CA GLU A 108 13.65 3.09 35.11
C GLU A 108 14.63 4.18 35.63
N GLU A 109 15.55 3.79 36.52
CA GLU A 109 16.55 4.71 37.08
C GLU A 109 17.42 5.41 36.02
N PRO A 110 17.85 4.75 34.91
CA PRO A 110 18.58 5.42 33.84
C PRO A 110 17.79 6.51 33.12
N GLU A 111 16.48 6.32 32.92
CA GLU A 111 15.57 7.29 32.29
C GLU A 111 15.42 8.53 33.17
N ILE A 112 15.14 8.32 34.46
CA ILE A 112 15.04 9.40 35.45
C ILE A 112 16.35 10.20 35.53
N ALA A 113 17.50 9.52 35.50
CA ALA A 113 18.80 10.16 35.52
C ALA A 113 19.11 10.94 34.23
N ALA A 114 18.55 10.51 33.10
CA ALA A 114 18.63 11.22 31.83
C ALA A 114 17.73 12.46 31.78
N GLY A 115 16.71 12.53 32.64
CA GLY A 115 15.83 13.69 32.80
C GLY A 115 14.39 13.46 32.38
N ASP A 116 14.05 12.20 32.15
CA ASP A 116 12.70 11.76 31.78
C ASP A 116 11.69 11.94 32.91
N GLN A 117 10.40 12.08 32.56
CA GLN A 117 9.32 12.46 33.46
C GLN A 117 8.04 11.64 33.23
N PRO A 118 7.30 11.29 34.30
CA PRO A 118 6.12 10.45 34.15
C PRO A 118 5.03 11.11 33.29
N GLY A 119 4.61 10.42 32.23
CA GLY A 119 3.49 10.82 31.37
C GLY A 119 3.79 12.02 30.47
N MET A 120 5.07 12.20 30.10
CA MET A 120 5.56 13.34 29.37
C MET A 120 6.60 12.90 28.33
N GLU A 121 6.18 12.81 27.08
CA GLU A 121 7.12 12.60 25.97
C GLU A 121 8.06 13.81 25.82
N ILE A 122 9.36 13.53 25.72
CA ILE A 122 10.40 14.53 25.48
C ILE A 122 10.66 14.70 23.99
N ASP A 123 9.97 15.66 23.38
CA ASP A 123 10.25 16.09 22.01
C ASP A 123 10.80 17.54 21.94
N PRO A 124 12.14 17.71 21.83
CA PRO A 124 12.82 18.98 21.58
C PRO A 124 12.32 19.83 20.40
N THR A 125 11.67 19.23 19.40
CA THR A 125 11.26 19.91 18.17
C THR A 125 9.79 20.36 18.18
N GLY A 126 8.95 19.72 19.01
CA GLY A 126 7.50 19.88 19.06
C GLY A 126 6.75 19.24 17.89
N TYR A 127 7.38 18.34 17.14
CA TYR A 127 6.77 17.45 16.17
C TYR A 127 6.68 16.03 16.73
N ASP A 128 5.45 15.59 16.96
CA ASP A 128 5.11 14.25 17.39
C ASP A 128 4.28 13.56 16.28
N ALA A 129 4.73 12.39 15.85
CA ALA A 129 4.09 11.59 14.82
C ALA A 129 3.39 10.34 15.38
N ASN A 130 3.46 10.10 16.69
CA ASN A 130 2.87 8.97 17.37
C ASN A 130 1.80 9.40 18.37
N ASP A 131 1.03 8.43 18.83
CA ASP A 131 0.34 8.58 20.10
C ASP A 131 1.27 8.05 21.22
N GLY A 132 0.94 8.34 22.48
CA GLY A 132 1.65 7.79 23.64
C GLY A 132 2.54 8.82 24.33
N ASP A 133 3.44 8.32 25.16
CA ASP A 133 4.30 9.14 26.02
C ASP A 133 5.77 8.70 26.08
N GLY A 134 6.16 7.64 25.36
CA GLY A 134 7.56 7.18 25.32
C GLY A 134 8.35 7.75 24.14
N GLU A 135 9.67 7.81 24.27
CA GLU A 135 10.63 8.45 23.37
C GLU A 135 11.16 7.54 22.25
N LEU A 136 10.85 6.25 22.26
CA LEU A 136 11.49 5.31 21.33
C LEU A 136 11.15 5.57 19.85
N TRP A 137 9.91 5.95 19.52
CA TRP A 137 9.50 6.21 18.13
C TRP A 137 10.34 7.31 17.49
N ASP A 138 10.43 8.44 18.19
CA ASP A 138 11.24 9.61 17.82
C ASP A 138 12.70 9.27 17.54
N GLN A 139 13.24 8.26 18.23
CA GLN A 139 14.64 7.87 18.08
C GLN A 139 14.87 6.77 17.04
N CYS A 140 13.82 6.36 16.32
CA CYS A 140 13.88 5.31 15.33
C CYS A 140 13.87 5.81 13.88
N ALA A 141 14.33 4.95 12.97
CA ALA A 141 14.10 5.06 11.54
C ALA A 141 13.69 3.71 10.96
N MET A 142 12.89 3.75 9.90
CA MET A 142 12.43 2.54 9.21
C MET A 142 13.12 2.39 7.84
N THR A 143 13.41 1.15 7.46
CA THR A 143 13.82 0.81 6.09
C THR A 143 12.97 -0.35 5.57
N ILE A 144 12.45 -0.20 4.37
CA ILE A 144 11.59 -1.17 3.70
C ILE A 144 12.22 -1.49 2.35
N PHE A 145 12.36 -2.78 2.03
CA PHE A 145 13.04 -3.26 0.84
C PHE A 145 12.36 -4.50 0.27
N VAL A 146 12.65 -4.81 -0.98
CA VAL A 146 12.28 -6.07 -1.64
C VAL A 146 13.40 -7.08 -1.40
N ASP A 147 13.08 -8.17 -0.71
CA ASP A 147 14.00 -9.27 -0.43
C ASP A 147 14.00 -10.27 -1.61
N GLU A 148 14.83 -10.00 -2.62
CA GLU A 148 14.81 -10.76 -3.88
C GLU A 148 15.37 -12.18 -3.68
N ASN A 149 16.37 -12.31 -2.80
CA ASN A 149 17.08 -13.56 -2.58
C ASN A 149 16.49 -14.41 -1.44
N LYS A 150 15.59 -13.82 -0.62
CA LYS A 150 14.79 -14.45 0.44
C LYS A 150 15.62 -14.89 1.65
N ASP A 151 16.72 -14.20 1.93
CA ASP A 151 17.57 -14.46 3.09
C ASP A 151 17.25 -13.55 4.29
N GLY A 152 16.37 -12.57 4.10
CA GLY A 152 15.97 -11.61 5.12
C GLY A 152 17.05 -10.59 5.49
N VAL A 153 18.06 -10.40 4.64
CA VAL A 153 19.16 -9.45 4.84
C VAL A 153 19.12 -8.42 3.72
N PHE A 154 18.91 -7.15 4.07
CA PHE A 154 18.97 -6.07 3.09
C PHE A 154 20.35 -5.99 2.40
N GLN A 155 20.36 -6.08 1.08
CA GLN A 155 21.56 -6.00 0.25
C GLN A 155 21.60 -4.73 -0.61
N TRP A 156 22.80 -4.37 -1.05
CA TRP A 156 23.03 -3.14 -1.82
C TRP A 156 22.37 -3.14 -3.20
N ASP A 157 22.08 -4.31 -3.76
CA ASP A 157 21.44 -4.52 -5.06
C ASP A 157 19.93 -4.76 -4.96
N GLU A 158 19.38 -4.82 -3.75
CA GLU A 158 17.95 -5.02 -3.55
C GLU A 158 17.16 -3.70 -3.70
N PRO A 159 15.98 -3.74 -4.34
CA PRO A 159 15.09 -2.60 -4.42
C PRO A 159 14.70 -2.07 -3.04
N VAL A 160 15.09 -0.84 -2.75
CA VAL A 160 14.59 -0.10 -1.58
C VAL A 160 13.24 0.52 -1.94
N ILE A 161 12.26 0.37 -1.05
CA ILE A 161 10.92 0.98 -1.15
C ILE A 161 10.90 2.27 -0.33
N TYR A 162 11.45 2.24 0.88
CA TYR A 162 11.57 3.41 1.73
C TYR A 162 12.85 3.29 2.57
N SER A 163 13.56 4.40 2.73
CA SER A 163 14.76 4.48 3.57
C SER A 163 14.70 5.74 4.43
N GLY A 164 14.28 5.58 5.68
CA GLY A 164 14.33 6.59 6.72
C GLY A 164 15.74 6.82 7.29
N SER A 165 16.79 6.30 6.64
CA SER A 165 18.19 6.30 7.11
C SER A 165 18.81 7.67 7.42
N MET A 166 18.06 8.76 7.29
CA MET A 166 18.56 10.12 7.33
C MET A 166 18.33 10.85 8.65
N GLY A 167 17.52 10.35 9.59
CA GLY A 167 17.33 11.06 10.86
C GLY A 167 16.43 10.35 11.87
N LEU A 168 16.39 10.95 13.05
CA LEU A 168 15.41 10.69 14.11
C LEU A 168 14.01 11.10 13.60
N ASP A 169 12.97 10.35 13.95
CA ASP A 169 11.57 10.63 13.61
C ASP A 169 10.98 11.77 14.46
N MET A 170 11.68 12.90 14.54
CA MET A 170 11.30 14.05 15.36
C MET A 170 10.98 15.27 14.50
N THR A 171 10.84 15.13 13.18
CA THR A 171 10.49 16.28 12.33
C THR A 171 9.70 15.80 11.13
N GLU A 172 8.86 16.67 10.58
CA GLU A 172 8.16 16.42 9.31
C GLU A 172 9.10 15.99 8.15
N TYR A 173 10.39 16.32 8.21
CA TYR A 173 11.35 15.97 7.16
C TYR A 173 11.96 14.57 7.30
N TYR A 174 12.21 14.13 8.53
CA TYR A 174 12.84 12.84 8.82
C TYR A 174 11.81 11.78 9.24
N SER A 175 10.54 12.16 9.33
CA SER A 175 9.53 11.28 9.85
C SER A 175 9.18 10.10 8.96
N ILE A 176 8.76 9.01 9.58
CA ILE A 176 8.21 7.86 8.89
C ILE A 176 6.86 8.30 8.29
N PRO A 177 6.67 8.30 6.95
CA PRO A 177 5.44 8.81 6.38
C PRO A 177 4.24 7.93 6.74
N LEU A 178 3.28 8.52 7.45
CA LEU A 178 2.08 7.81 7.94
C LEU A 178 0.92 7.93 6.94
N ASP A 179 0.10 6.87 6.87
CA ASP A 179 -1.05 6.68 5.98
C ASP A 179 -0.80 7.01 4.49
N THR A 180 0.46 7.04 4.09
CA THR A 180 0.91 7.40 2.74
C THR A 180 1.41 6.15 2.03
N ASN A 181 1.05 5.97 0.76
CA ASN A 181 1.57 4.86 -0.03
C ASN A 181 3.07 5.05 -0.26
N LEU A 182 3.87 4.11 0.24
CA LEU A 182 5.33 4.14 0.13
C LEU A 182 5.84 3.58 -1.21
N PHE A 183 4.96 3.02 -2.04
CA PHE A 183 5.29 2.60 -3.41
C PHE A 183 4.98 3.66 -4.48
N PRO A 184 5.72 3.68 -5.59
CA PRO A 184 7.07 3.15 -5.75
C PRO A 184 8.06 4.21 -5.27
N ALA A 185 9.06 3.89 -4.44
CA ALA A 185 10.07 4.90 -4.14
C ALA A 185 11.49 4.38 -4.14
N THR A 186 12.33 5.15 -4.83
CA THR A 186 13.79 5.13 -4.97
C THR A 186 14.46 4.18 -5.95
N GLN A 187 14.27 2.85 -5.95
CA GLN A 187 15.07 1.98 -6.85
C GLN A 187 14.38 0.71 -7.35
N GLY A 188 14.23 0.57 -8.67
CA GLY A 188 14.30 -0.74 -9.35
C GLY A 188 13.10 -1.69 -9.30
N PHE A 189 12.12 -1.49 -8.40
CA PHE A 189 10.94 -2.36 -8.34
C PHE A 189 9.77 -1.80 -9.17
N ASP A 190 9.22 -2.64 -10.06
CA ASP A 190 7.92 -2.39 -10.69
C ASP A 190 6.84 -2.77 -9.67
N GLU A 191 6.08 -1.79 -9.18
CA GLU A 191 5.01 -2.03 -8.20
C GLU A 191 3.86 -2.90 -8.73
N THR A 192 3.88 -3.23 -10.03
CA THR A 192 2.91 -4.13 -10.65
C THR A 192 3.16 -5.58 -10.25
N LEU A 193 2.16 -6.21 -9.63
CA LEU A 193 2.16 -7.63 -9.31
C LEU A 193 1.17 -8.36 -10.23
N ASN A 194 1.69 -9.14 -11.18
CA ASN A 194 0.85 -9.92 -12.11
C ASN A 194 0.19 -11.12 -11.42
N PRO A 195 -0.90 -11.67 -11.99
CA PRO A 195 -1.56 -12.86 -11.45
C PRO A 195 -0.57 -14.02 -11.21
N GLY A 196 -0.55 -14.53 -9.98
CA GLY A 196 0.31 -15.63 -9.55
C GLY A 196 1.71 -15.20 -9.10
N GLU A 197 2.14 -13.97 -9.36
CA GLU A 197 3.45 -13.46 -8.91
C GLU A 197 3.49 -13.30 -7.39
N VAL A 198 4.72 -13.42 -6.87
CA VAL A 198 5.02 -13.36 -5.45
C VAL A 198 6.21 -12.43 -5.25
N VAL A 199 6.06 -11.51 -4.30
CA VAL A 199 7.14 -10.63 -3.83
C VAL A 199 7.36 -10.84 -2.33
N TRP A 200 8.57 -10.58 -1.87
CA TRP A 200 8.94 -10.62 -0.45
C TRP A 200 9.39 -9.23 -0.03
N ILE A 201 8.80 -8.71 1.03
CA ILE A 201 9.04 -7.36 1.53
C ILE A 201 9.67 -7.47 2.91
N GLY A 202 10.88 -6.97 3.07
CA GLY A 202 11.54 -6.89 4.36
C GLY A 202 11.37 -5.51 4.99
N VAL A 203 11.26 -5.50 6.31
CA VAL A 203 11.14 -4.26 7.11
C VAL A 203 12.12 -4.29 8.26
N PHE A 204 12.97 -3.28 8.33
CA PHE A 204 13.87 -3.03 9.45
C PHE A 204 13.45 -1.75 10.19
N ILE A 205 13.66 -1.77 11.50
CA ILE A 205 13.74 -0.55 12.31
C ILE A 205 15.16 -0.40 12.83
N LYS A 206 15.61 0.85 12.97
CA LYS A 206 16.89 1.18 13.59
C LYS A 206 16.67 2.20 14.69
N PHE A 207 17.10 1.89 15.91
CA PHE A 207 17.23 2.86 17.00
C PHE A 207 18.60 3.52 16.89
N PHE A 208 18.64 4.84 16.76
CA PHE A 208 19.90 5.56 16.64
C PHE A 208 20.67 5.60 17.96
N ASP A 209 21.97 5.40 17.86
CA ASP A 209 22.90 5.64 18.97
C ASP A 209 23.23 7.14 19.03
N ASP A 210 22.94 7.78 20.15
CA ASP A 210 23.13 9.20 20.39
C ASP A 210 24.60 9.63 20.53
N GLN A 211 25.52 8.69 20.71
CA GLN A 211 26.96 8.91 20.72
C GLN A 211 27.59 8.74 19.33
N GLU A 212 27.00 7.90 18.48
CA GLU A 212 27.53 7.59 17.14
C GLU A 212 26.81 8.35 16.01
N SER A 213 25.59 8.83 16.24
CA SER A 213 24.80 9.51 15.22
C SER A 213 25.17 11.00 15.12
N PRO A 214 25.55 11.51 13.94
CA PRO A 214 25.77 12.94 13.76
C PRO A 214 24.47 13.75 13.91
N MET A 215 23.30 13.10 13.83
CA MET A 215 22.02 13.77 13.97
C MET A 215 21.77 14.20 15.41
N THR A 216 22.06 13.39 16.42
CA THR A 216 21.84 13.71 17.85
C THR A 216 22.71 14.88 18.35
N THR A 217 23.76 15.23 17.60
CA THR A 217 24.61 16.41 17.89
C THR A 217 24.04 17.72 17.36
N GLN A 218 22.95 17.69 16.59
CA GLN A 218 22.30 18.89 16.08
C GLN A 218 21.60 19.64 17.24
N PRO A 219 21.70 20.97 17.31
CA PRO A 219 21.14 21.75 18.41
C PRO A 219 19.63 21.54 18.65
N GLN A 220 18.88 21.26 17.59
CA GLN A 220 17.42 21.06 17.68
C GLN A 220 17.00 19.74 18.36
N TYR A 221 17.89 18.75 18.50
CA TYR A 221 17.58 17.48 19.18
C TYR A 221 18.26 17.41 20.56
N ASN A 222 18.86 18.51 21.02
CA ASN A 222 19.54 18.54 22.30
C ASN A 222 18.55 18.35 23.45
N GLY A 223 18.78 17.32 24.26
CA GLY A 223 17.95 17.00 25.41
C GLY A 223 17.29 15.63 25.30
N LEU A 224 17.12 15.08 24.10
CA LEU A 224 16.70 13.70 23.91
C LEU A 224 17.94 12.80 23.93
N THR A 225 17.96 11.85 24.87
CA THR A 225 19.05 10.87 24.97
C THR A 225 18.49 9.47 24.88
N ASN A 226 19.30 8.53 24.42
CA ASN A 226 18.86 7.15 24.29
C ASN A 226 18.44 6.50 25.60
N ASN A 227 19.00 6.96 26.72
CA ASN A 227 18.63 6.46 28.04
C ASN A 227 17.22 6.87 28.45
N MET A 228 16.59 7.84 27.79
CA MET A 228 15.18 8.21 28.02
C MET A 228 14.22 7.20 27.40
N ALA A 229 14.62 6.47 26.36
CA ALA A 229 13.77 5.45 25.73
C ALA A 229 14.05 4.03 26.26
N MET A 230 14.52 3.91 27.50
CA MET A 230 15.05 2.65 28.03
C MET A 230 13.99 1.82 28.73
N GLY A 231 13.27 1.02 27.96
CA GLY A 231 12.18 0.20 28.51
C GLY A 231 10.90 0.41 27.70
N ASP A 232 10.87 1.53 26.99
CA ASP A 232 9.90 1.84 25.96
C ASP A 232 9.64 0.74 24.95
N SER A 233 8.44 0.80 24.40
CA SER A 233 8.04 -0.01 23.26
C SER A 233 7.26 0.79 22.25
N ILE A 234 7.41 0.43 20.98
CA ILE A 234 6.62 0.97 19.88
C ILE A 234 5.62 -0.09 19.43
N GLU A 235 4.42 0.33 19.07
CA GLU A 235 3.52 -0.43 18.20
C GLU A 235 3.09 0.38 16.97
N PHE A 236 2.81 -0.30 15.86
CA PHE A 236 2.23 0.31 14.66
C PHE A 236 1.64 -0.76 13.73
N ASP A 237 0.87 -0.33 12.74
CA ASP A 237 0.29 -1.18 11.73
C ASP A 237 0.97 -1.01 10.36
N ILE A 238 1.22 -2.13 9.67
CA ILE A 238 1.63 -2.17 8.27
C ILE A 238 0.44 -2.63 7.42
N GLU A 239 -0.06 -1.76 6.55
CA GLU A 239 -1.16 -2.09 5.63
C GLU A 239 -0.62 -2.36 4.22
N PHE A 240 -0.78 -3.60 3.75
CA PHE A 240 -0.55 -3.99 2.37
C PHE A 240 -1.84 -3.91 1.55
N GLY A 241 -1.75 -3.38 0.34
CA GLY A 241 -2.88 -3.28 -0.56
C GLY A 241 -2.50 -3.62 -2.00
N LEU A 242 -3.51 -3.90 -2.80
CA LEU A 242 -3.36 -4.14 -4.23
C LEU A 242 -4.50 -3.39 -4.93
N ILE A 243 -4.15 -2.43 -5.78
CA ILE A 243 -5.10 -1.58 -6.50
C ILE A 243 -5.05 -1.86 -8.00
N GLN A 244 -6.19 -1.75 -8.69
CA GLN A 244 -6.24 -1.98 -10.13
C GLN A 244 -5.55 -0.84 -10.88
N THR A 245 -4.81 -1.17 -11.94
CA THR A 245 -4.23 -0.21 -12.91
C THR A 245 -5.24 0.29 -13.92
#